data_AF-A0A967Y6D1-F1
#
_entry.id   AF-A0A967Y6D1-F1
#
_cell.length_a   1.000
_cell.length_b   1.000
_cell.length_c   1.000
_cell.angle_alpha   90.00
_cell.angle_beta   90.00
_cell.angle_gamma   90.00
#
_symmetry.space_group_name_H-M   'P 1'
#
loop_
_entity.id
_entity.type
_entity.pdbx_description
1 polymer ?
#
loop_
_entity_poly.entity_id
_entity_poly.type
_entity_poly.pdbx_seq_one_letter_code
_entity_poly.pdbx_strand_id
1 'polypeptide(L)'
;VANKPGSAQPTARRVAIDGFDVFDSDGEILFTTVSVDSRVSVFDWLRSEIDGDIDLKGREEVFGDLSREENRERNLQLMATSKDSAIVAAFGHLGVEVVDESGIAFESIVEGGPVDGLMVVGDVIIGVDGVTITSFESLRAELDVKVPGTQGVLTVENVDTLEVRDVELTWGTHPDGFEGGFIGIGNVVVRAEDLPLPFDVDIDSGSIGGPSAGLAFTLTLIDLMTEGELTGGRRVAVTGTISPGGRVGSVGGVAQKAAAAHGAGAAGFIVPASLVEEARAHARDMPVFGAETLDDALAALAELGGETEDLQLILR
;
A
#
# COMPACT_ATOMS: atom_id res chain seq x y z
N VAL A 1 15.28 -21.16 -10.07
CA VAL A 1 14.72 -21.31 -8.71
C VAL A 1 13.36 -21.96 -8.85
N ALA A 2 12.92 -22.73 -7.86
CA ALA A 2 11.61 -23.38 -7.88
C ALA A 2 10.69 -22.64 -6.90
N ASN A 3 9.64 -22.03 -7.42
CA ASN A 3 8.54 -21.49 -6.63
C ASN A 3 7.56 -22.63 -6.36
N LYS A 4 7.26 -22.86 -5.08
CA LYS A 4 6.32 -23.87 -4.63
C LYS A 4 5.23 -23.23 -3.76
N PRO A 5 4.05 -23.84 -3.65
CA PRO A 5 3.06 -23.45 -2.65
C PRO A 5 3.73 -23.34 -1.27
N GLY A 6 3.55 -22.18 -0.64
CA GLY A 6 3.98 -21.95 0.72
C GLY A 6 2.88 -22.35 1.69
N SER A 7 2.50 -21.43 2.56
CA SER A 7 1.45 -21.62 3.56
C SER A 7 0.40 -20.52 3.44
N ALA A 8 -0.85 -20.83 3.81
CA ALA A 8 -1.82 -19.81 4.19
C ALA A 8 -1.89 -19.77 5.72
N GLN A 9 -1.68 -18.60 6.32
CA GLN A 9 -1.59 -18.46 7.79
C GLN A 9 -2.52 -17.35 8.30
N PRO A 10 -3.15 -17.52 9.47
CA PRO A 10 -3.96 -16.47 10.07
C PRO A 10 -3.15 -15.21 10.34
N THR A 11 -3.76 -14.06 10.05
CA THR A 11 -3.20 -12.73 10.29
C THR A 11 -3.51 -12.21 11.69
N ALA A 12 -4.68 -12.51 12.27
CA ALA A 12 -5.12 -11.94 13.56
C ALA A 12 -4.10 -12.11 14.69
N ARG A 13 -3.43 -13.28 14.78
CA ARG A 13 -2.40 -13.55 15.80
C ARG A 13 -1.08 -12.81 15.59
N ARG A 14 -0.98 -12.05 14.51
CA ARG A 14 0.20 -11.25 14.14
C ARG A 14 -0.06 -9.77 14.29
N VAL A 15 -1.28 -9.38 14.66
CA VAL A 15 -1.65 -8.00 14.89
C VAL A 15 -1.84 -7.85 16.40
N ALA A 16 -1.08 -6.93 17.00
CA ALA A 16 -1.27 -6.52 18.38
C ALA A 16 -1.76 -5.08 18.38
N ILE A 17 -2.83 -4.81 19.12
CA ILE A 17 -3.38 -3.47 19.29
C ILE A 17 -3.44 -3.19 20.78
N ASP A 18 -2.56 -2.32 21.25
CA ASP A 18 -2.48 -1.93 22.66
C ASP A 18 -3.24 -0.62 22.87
N GLY A 19 -4.15 -0.59 23.85
CA GLY A 19 -4.98 0.59 24.13
C GLY A 19 -6.30 0.67 23.35
N PHE A 20 -6.71 -0.42 22.69
CA PHE A 20 -8.01 -0.55 22.04
C PHE A 20 -8.64 -1.91 22.39
N ASP A 21 -9.96 -1.93 22.66
CA ASP A 21 -10.69 -3.18 22.86
C ASP A 21 -10.98 -3.82 21.49
N VAL A 22 -10.22 -4.85 21.13
CA VAL A 22 -10.41 -5.58 19.86
C VAL A 22 -11.68 -6.42 19.87
N PHE A 23 -12.28 -6.60 18.69
CA PHE A 23 -13.41 -7.49 18.50
C PHE A 23 -12.93 -8.91 18.19
N ASP A 24 -13.64 -9.90 18.73
CA ASP A 24 -13.42 -11.31 18.41
C ASP A 24 -14.07 -11.63 17.05
N SER A 25 -13.33 -12.33 16.20
CA SER A 25 -13.80 -12.84 14.90
C SER A 25 -13.87 -14.37 14.96
N ASP A 26 -14.99 -14.95 14.55
CA ASP A 26 -15.19 -16.40 14.44
C ASP A 26 -14.46 -16.96 13.21
N GLY A 27 -14.25 -16.11 12.20
CA GLY A 27 -13.54 -16.45 10.96
C GLY A 27 -12.04 -16.15 11.00
N GLU A 28 -11.38 -16.31 9.84
CA GLU A 28 -9.95 -16.04 9.70
C GLU A 28 -9.61 -15.41 8.35
N ILE A 29 -8.94 -14.26 8.38
CA ILE A 29 -8.20 -13.75 7.23
C ILE A 29 -6.84 -14.46 7.18
N LEU A 30 -6.53 -15.07 6.03
CA LEU A 30 -5.29 -15.80 5.80
C LEU A 30 -4.44 -15.06 4.78
N PHE A 31 -3.19 -14.74 5.12
CA PHE A 31 -2.22 -14.32 4.10
C PHE A 31 -1.50 -15.54 3.54
N THR A 32 -1.11 -15.47 2.26
CA THR A 32 -0.48 -16.59 1.54
C THR A 32 0.99 -16.31 1.21
N THR A 33 1.84 -17.33 1.35
CA THR A 33 3.27 -17.24 1.04
C THR A 33 3.66 -18.17 -0.10
N VAL A 34 4.80 -17.88 -0.72
CA VAL A 34 5.45 -18.73 -1.72
C VAL A 34 6.77 -19.19 -1.15
N SER A 35 7.06 -20.48 -1.26
CA SER A 35 8.37 -21.02 -0.90
C SER A 35 9.30 -20.95 -2.11
N VAL A 36 10.38 -20.17 -2.01
CA VAL A 36 11.40 -20.09 -3.06
C VAL A 36 12.53 -21.06 -2.73
N ASP A 37 12.51 -22.24 -3.35
CA ASP A 37 13.66 -23.14 -3.33
C ASP A 37 14.63 -22.77 -4.45
N SER A 38 15.90 -22.96 -4.16
CA SER A 38 17.00 -22.32 -4.84
C SER A 38 18.13 -23.31 -5.10
N ARG A 39 17.93 -24.56 -4.68
CA ARG A 39 18.54 -25.76 -5.24
C ARG A 39 17.44 -26.50 -5.99
N VAL A 40 17.28 -26.19 -7.28
CA VAL A 40 16.34 -26.94 -8.13
C VAL A 40 16.91 -28.35 -8.28
N SER A 41 16.24 -29.36 -7.72
CA SER A 41 16.62 -30.75 -7.93
C SER A 41 16.08 -31.25 -9.28
N VAL A 42 16.71 -32.27 -9.88
CA VAL A 42 16.22 -32.90 -11.12
C VAL A 42 14.80 -33.45 -10.94
N PHE A 43 14.41 -33.80 -9.70
CA PHE A 43 13.04 -34.22 -9.36
C PHE A 43 12.03 -33.07 -9.31
N ASP A 44 12.44 -31.83 -8.99
CA ASP A 44 11.57 -30.65 -9.02
C ASP A 44 11.29 -30.20 -10.47
N TRP A 45 12.28 -30.36 -11.36
CA TRP A 45 12.13 -30.12 -12.80
C TRP A 45 11.22 -31.17 -13.48
N LEU A 46 11.31 -32.44 -13.07
CA LEU A 46 10.44 -33.48 -13.60
C LEU A 46 8.99 -33.36 -13.06
N ARG A 47 8.81 -32.78 -11.86
CA ARG A 47 7.48 -32.50 -11.28
C ARG A 47 6.82 -31.25 -11.84
N SER A 48 7.56 -30.18 -12.15
CA SER A 48 6.98 -28.96 -12.75
C SER A 48 6.31 -29.20 -14.11
N GLU A 49 6.69 -30.27 -14.81
CA GLU A 49 6.08 -30.67 -16.09
C GLU A 49 4.73 -31.42 -15.92
N ILE A 50 4.42 -31.87 -14.70
CA ILE A 50 3.24 -32.71 -14.38
C ILE A 50 2.31 -31.98 -13.38
N ASP A 51 2.87 -31.12 -12.55
CA ASP A 51 2.20 -30.35 -11.50
C ASP A 51 2.39 -28.85 -11.78
N GLY A 52 1.33 -28.20 -12.28
CA GLY A 52 1.34 -26.79 -12.65
C GLY A 52 1.57 -25.83 -11.48
N ASP A 53 1.53 -26.33 -10.23
CA ASP A 53 1.74 -25.52 -9.03
C ASP A 53 3.24 -25.23 -8.76
N ILE A 54 4.18 -25.83 -9.51
CA ILE A 54 5.63 -25.60 -9.38
C ILE A 54 6.17 -24.81 -10.57
N ASP A 55 6.58 -23.57 -10.33
CA ASP A 55 7.13 -22.69 -11.37
C ASP A 55 8.65 -22.57 -11.28
N LEU A 56 9.33 -22.76 -12.41
CA LEU A 56 10.79 -22.70 -12.53
C LEU A 56 11.23 -21.38 -13.16
N LYS A 57 11.66 -20.44 -12.33
CA LYS A 57 12.15 -19.14 -12.79
C LYS A 57 13.67 -19.09 -12.93
N GLY A 58 14.15 -18.23 -13.82
CA GLY A 58 15.56 -17.87 -13.88
C GLY A 58 16.03 -17.32 -12.53
N ARG A 59 17.29 -17.59 -12.14
CA ARG A 59 17.85 -16.98 -10.91
C ARG A 59 17.85 -15.45 -11.00
N GLU A 60 18.19 -14.93 -12.17
CA GLU A 60 18.20 -13.50 -12.49
C GLU A 60 16.78 -12.90 -12.50
N GLU A 61 15.76 -13.65 -12.90
CA GLU A 61 14.36 -13.19 -12.87
C GLU A 61 13.83 -12.98 -11.43
N VAL A 62 14.34 -13.75 -10.46
CA VAL A 62 13.88 -13.71 -9.06
C VAL A 62 14.79 -12.90 -8.14
N PHE A 63 16.09 -12.88 -8.41
CA PHE A 63 17.07 -12.18 -7.59
C PHE A 63 17.73 -10.98 -8.29
N GLY A 64 17.59 -10.83 -9.61
CA GLY A 64 18.36 -9.87 -10.39
C GLY A 64 19.86 -10.07 -10.18
N ASP A 65 20.57 -8.95 -10.01
CA ASP A 65 21.99 -8.90 -9.64
C ASP A 65 22.25 -9.12 -8.14
N LEU A 66 21.19 -9.19 -7.31
CA LEU A 66 21.33 -9.26 -5.86
C LEU A 66 21.75 -10.66 -5.40
N SER A 67 22.57 -10.69 -4.34
CA SER A 67 22.76 -11.89 -3.55
C SER A 67 21.46 -12.27 -2.83
N ARG A 68 21.44 -13.49 -2.27
CA ARG A 68 20.26 -13.96 -1.52
C ARG A 68 20.04 -13.17 -0.23
N GLU A 69 21.13 -12.75 0.40
CA GLU A 69 21.09 -12.00 1.65
C GLU A 69 20.57 -10.59 1.39
N GLU A 70 21.10 -9.91 0.38
CA GLU A 70 20.61 -8.60 -0.07
C GLU A 70 19.14 -8.66 -0.51
N ASN A 71 18.73 -9.68 -1.26
CA ASN A 71 17.33 -9.85 -1.63
C ASN A 71 16.43 -10.12 -0.42
N ARG A 72 16.92 -10.86 0.58
CA ARG A 72 16.16 -11.11 1.81
C ARG A 72 15.99 -9.82 2.61
N GLU A 73 17.06 -9.06 2.79
CA GLU A 73 17.05 -7.77 3.50
C GLU A 73 16.10 -6.79 2.81
N ARG A 74 16.20 -6.67 1.48
CA ARG A 74 15.26 -5.87 0.68
C ARG A 74 13.81 -6.31 0.87
N ASN A 75 13.53 -7.60 0.88
CA ASN A 75 12.16 -8.10 1.09
C ASN A 75 11.64 -7.87 2.51
N LEU A 76 12.51 -7.83 3.52
CA LEU A 76 12.13 -7.45 4.88
C LEU A 76 11.82 -5.95 4.98
N GLN A 77 12.61 -5.09 4.31
CA GLN A 77 12.32 -3.66 4.21
C GLN A 77 11.00 -3.38 3.49
N LEU A 78 10.76 -4.03 2.35
CA LEU A 78 9.49 -3.94 1.62
C LEU A 78 8.30 -4.42 2.46
N MET A 79 8.49 -5.44 3.31
CA MET A 79 7.47 -5.90 4.23
C MET A 79 7.18 -4.85 5.30
N ALA A 80 8.20 -4.19 5.87
CA ALA A 80 8.02 -3.10 6.81
C ALA A 80 7.14 -1.99 6.21
N THR A 81 7.51 -1.47 5.04
CA THR A 81 6.72 -0.45 4.32
C THR A 81 5.29 -0.93 3.98
N SER A 82 5.13 -2.22 3.70
CA SER A 82 3.81 -2.80 3.43
C SER A 82 2.92 -2.85 4.67
N LYS A 83 3.48 -2.98 5.88
CA LYS A 83 2.72 -2.94 7.13
C LYS A 83 2.28 -1.51 7.43
N ASP A 84 3.17 -0.55 7.25
CA ASP A 84 2.86 0.88 7.44
C ASP A 84 1.75 1.31 6.48
N SER A 85 1.86 0.94 5.20
CA SER A 85 0.81 1.22 4.21
C SER A 85 -0.51 0.53 4.56
N ALA A 86 -0.47 -0.66 5.16
CA ALA A 86 -1.66 -1.39 5.56
C ALA A 86 -2.39 -0.72 6.73
N ILE A 87 -1.63 -0.20 7.68
CA ILE A 87 -2.11 0.61 8.82
C ILE A 87 -2.80 1.88 8.29
N VAL A 88 -2.12 2.64 7.42
CA VAL A 88 -2.68 3.89 6.86
C VAL A 88 -3.94 3.62 6.04
N ALA A 89 -3.94 2.57 5.21
CA ALA A 89 -5.12 2.23 4.41
C ALA A 89 -6.31 1.78 5.28
N ALA A 90 -6.08 1.00 6.33
CA ALA A 90 -7.13 0.57 7.24
C ALA A 90 -7.75 1.76 7.97
N PHE A 91 -6.92 2.64 8.55
CA PHE A 91 -7.41 3.79 9.29
C PHE A 91 -8.04 4.86 8.40
N GLY A 92 -7.48 5.11 7.22
CA GLY A 92 -8.09 5.97 6.22
C GLY A 92 -9.50 5.49 5.84
N HIS A 93 -9.70 4.17 5.69
CA HIS A 93 -11.03 3.59 5.44
C HIS A 93 -11.98 3.78 6.63
N LEU A 94 -11.48 3.66 7.86
CA LEU A 94 -12.25 3.85 9.09
C LEU A 94 -12.45 5.34 9.46
N GLY A 95 -12.03 6.26 8.60
CA GLY A 95 -12.18 7.70 8.80
C GLY A 95 -11.23 8.30 9.84
N VAL A 96 -10.13 7.61 10.14
CA VAL A 96 -9.08 8.09 11.05
C VAL A 96 -7.83 8.48 10.26
N GLU A 97 -7.47 9.75 10.37
CA GLU A 97 -6.21 10.27 9.84
C GLU A 97 -5.06 9.81 10.74
N VAL A 98 -4.12 9.08 10.16
CA VAL A 98 -2.92 8.57 10.85
C VAL A 98 -1.63 9.18 10.35
N VAL A 99 -1.76 10.03 9.32
CA VAL A 99 -0.69 10.86 8.80
C VAL A 99 -1.21 12.28 8.68
N ASP A 100 -0.41 13.24 9.11
CA ASP A 100 -0.62 14.66 8.86
C ASP A 100 0.16 15.03 7.61
N GLU A 101 -0.55 15.13 6.49
CA GLU A 101 0.03 15.66 5.26
C GLU A 101 0.15 17.18 5.40
N SER A 102 1.36 17.69 5.55
CA SER A 102 1.60 19.06 5.99
C SER A 102 2.36 19.91 4.97
N GLY A 103 2.42 19.47 3.71
CA GLY A 103 2.93 20.26 2.60
C GLY A 103 3.60 19.47 1.48
N ILE A 104 4.15 20.20 0.50
CA ILE A 104 4.82 19.63 -0.68
C ILE A 104 6.31 19.98 -0.68
N ALA A 105 7.14 18.95 -0.51
CA ALA A 105 8.58 19.02 -0.77
C ALA A 105 8.85 18.80 -2.27
N PHE A 106 10.04 19.19 -2.73
CA PHE A 106 10.49 19.00 -4.10
C PHE A 106 12.00 18.74 -4.14
N GLU A 107 12.44 17.95 -5.11
CA GLU A 107 13.87 17.59 -5.25
C GLU A 107 14.60 18.48 -6.26
N SER A 108 13.88 19.31 -7.01
CA SER A 108 14.50 20.14 -8.04
C SER A 108 13.72 21.43 -8.32
N ILE A 109 14.46 22.45 -8.75
CA ILE A 109 13.93 23.72 -9.25
C ILE A 109 14.36 23.85 -10.71
N VAL A 110 13.44 24.27 -11.57
CA VAL A 110 13.68 24.53 -12.99
C VAL A 110 14.47 25.83 -13.14
N GLU A 111 15.64 25.75 -13.76
CA GLU A 111 16.48 26.94 -14.04
C GLU A 111 15.73 27.97 -14.89
N GLY A 112 15.76 29.23 -14.46
CA GLY A 112 14.99 30.33 -15.05
C GLY A 112 13.48 30.26 -14.79
N GLY A 113 13.02 29.33 -13.95
CA GLY A 113 11.63 29.19 -13.55
C GLY A 113 11.17 30.24 -12.52
N PRO A 114 9.87 30.33 -12.23
CA PRO A 114 9.30 31.36 -11.36
C PRO A 114 9.84 31.39 -9.92
N VAL A 115 10.21 30.24 -9.35
CA VAL A 115 10.79 30.14 -8.00
C VAL A 115 12.32 30.02 -8.01
N ASP A 116 12.96 30.10 -9.19
CA ASP A 116 14.42 30.04 -9.29
C ASP A 116 15.07 31.23 -8.58
N GLY A 117 16.04 30.93 -7.71
CA GLY A 117 16.67 31.91 -6.82
C GLY A 117 15.79 32.44 -5.68
N LEU A 118 14.52 32.04 -5.58
CA LEU A 118 13.60 32.43 -4.49
C LEU A 118 13.44 31.33 -3.44
N MET A 119 13.48 30.08 -3.88
CA MET A 119 13.35 28.89 -3.04
C MET A 119 14.59 28.00 -3.19
N VAL A 120 14.78 27.09 -2.24
CA VAL A 120 15.86 26.10 -2.26
C VAL A 120 15.32 24.70 -2.00
N VAL A 121 16.01 23.68 -2.47
CA VAL A 121 15.73 22.29 -2.07
C VAL A 121 15.89 22.20 -0.55
N GLY A 122 14.87 21.66 0.13
CA GLY A 122 14.73 21.72 1.59
C GLY A 122 13.66 22.72 2.05
N ASP A 123 13.06 23.50 1.16
CA ASP A 123 11.79 24.17 1.45
C ASP A 123 10.61 23.22 1.19
N VAL A 124 9.55 23.36 2.00
CA VAL A 124 8.27 22.68 1.85
C VAL A 124 7.21 23.74 1.59
N ILE A 125 6.42 23.57 0.54
CA ILE A 125 5.27 24.44 0.25
C ILE A 125 4.12 24.04 1.16
N ILE A 126 3.72 24.95 2.03
CA ILE A 126 2.62 24.75 2.99
C ILE A 126 1.42 25.65 2.69
N GLY A 127 1.55 26.59 1.75
CA GLY A 127 0.47 27.48 1.35
C GLY A 127 0.64 28.13 -0.02
N VAL A 128 -0.48 28.47 -0.65
CA VAL A 128 -0.57 29.24 -1.90
C VAL A 128 -1.62 30.33 -1.71
N ASP A 129 -1.23 31.60 -1.80
CA ASP A 129 -2.10 32.78 -1.58
C ASP A 129 -2.96 32.69 -0.30
N GLY A 130 -2.40 32.12 0.78
CA GLY A 130 -3.08 31.94 2.07
C GLY A 130 -4.00 30.72 2.16
N VAL A 131 -4.14 29.92 1.10
CA VAL A 131 -4.76 28.60 1.14
C VAL A 131 -3.73 27.57 1.58
N THR A 132 -4.05 26.79 2.62
CA THR A 132 -3.19 25.71 3.12
C THR A 132 -3.05 24.61 2.08
N ILE A 133 -1.81 24.18 1.87
CA ILE A 133 -1.46 23.07 0.98
C ILE A 133 -1.00 21.89 1.83
N THR A 134 -1.68 20.76 1.68
CA THR A 134 -1.39 19.51 2.38
C THR A 134 -1.04 18.39 1.42
N SER A 135 -1.73 18.32 0.28
CA SER A 135 -1.58 17.26 -0.74
C SER A 135 -1.22 17.77 -2.13
N PHE A 136 -0.78 16.86 -3.01
CA PHE A 136 -0.49 17.19 -4.41
C PHE A 136 -1.72 17.74 -5.12
N GLU A 137 -2.89 17.17 -4.85
CA GLU A 137 -4.18 17.60 -5.38
C GLU A 137 -4.52 19.03 -4.94
N SER A 138 -4.27 19.37 -3.66
CA SER A 138 -4.51 20.73 -3.16
C SER A 138 -3.61 21.76 -3.85
N LEU A 139 -2.31 21.43 -4.02
CA LEU A 139 -1.38 22.28 -4.75
C LEU A 139 -1.79 22.43 -6.21
N ARG A 140 -2.12 21.32 -6.88
CA ARG A 140 -2.56 21.29 -8.28
C ARG A 140 -3.81 22.16 -8.47
N ALA A 141 -4.81 21.99 -7.62
CA ALA A 141 -6.07 22.74 -7.70
C ALA A 141 -5.85 24.25 -7.54
N GLU A 142 -4.99 24.66 -6.60
CA GLU A 142 -4.65 26.07 -6.45
C GLU A 142 -3.88 26.61 -7.64
N LEU A 143 -2.91 25.87 -8.18
CA LEU A 143 -2.16 26.31 -9.36
C LEU A 143 -3.03 26.41 -10.62
N ASP A 144 -3.98 25.49 -10.81
CA ASP A 144 -4.86 25.45 -12.00
C ASP A 144 -5.71 26.72 -12.16
N VAL A 145 -6.03 27.41 -11.06
CA VAL A 145 -6.83 28.65 -11.09
C VAL A 145 -5.99 29.93 -11.21
N LYS A 146 -4.66 29.85 -11.14
CA LYS A 146 -3.79 31.04 -11.26
C LYS A 146 -3.58 31.44 -12.72
N VAL A 147 -3.37 32.74 -12.93
CA VAL A 147 -3.16 33.31 -14.27
C VAL A 147 -1.66 33.63 -14.45
N PRO A 148 -0.98 33.04 -15.44
CA PRO A 148 0.40 33.38 -15.77
C PRO A 148 0.62 34.88 -15.95
N GLY A 149 1.72 35.40 -15.41
CA GLY A 149 2.09 36.81 -15.43
C GLY A 149 1.47 37.66 -14.31
N THR A 150 0.59 37.10 -13.47
CA THR A 150 0.09 37.78 -12.27
C THR A 150 0.95 37.47 -11.04
N GLN A 151 0.87 38.33 -10.03
CA GLN A 151 1.60 38.15 -8.76
C GLN A 151 0.89 37.13 -7.87
N GLY A 152 1.65 36.46 -7.02
CA GLY A 152 1.12 35.63 -5.95
C GLY A 152 2.17 35.32 -4.90
N VAL A 153 1.77 34.52 -3.91
CA VAL A 153 2.58 34.20 -2.74
C VAL A 153 2.57 32.70 -2.50
N LEU A 154 3.75 32.11 -2.30
CA LEU A 154 3.90 30.79 -1.71
C LEU A 154 4.30 30.95 -0.24
N THR A 155 3.62 30.26 0.67
CA THR A 155 4.09 30.13 2.04
C THR A 155 4.92 28.86 2.14
N VAL A 156 6.17 28.99 2.55
CA VAL A 156 7.14 27.90 2.58
C VAL A 156 7.78 27.76 3.95
N GLU A 157 8.07 26.52 4.35
CA GLU A 157 8.77 26.19 5.58
C GLU A 157 10.11 25.55 5.23
N ASN A 158 11.20 26.01 5.84
CA ASN A 158 12.49 25.37 5.68
C ASN A 158 12.63 24.17 6.64
N VAL A 159 12.93 22.97 6.11
CA VAL A 159 12.97 21.75 6.94
C VAL A 159 14.06 21.72 8.00
N ASP A 160 15.16 22.45 7.81
CA ASP A 160 16.29 22.45 8.73
C ASP A 160 16.09 23.48 9.87
N THR A 161 15.59 24.66 9.54
CA THR A 161 15.42 25.76 10.51
C THR A 161 14.01 25.85 11.09
N LEU A 162 13.03 25.18 10.47
CA LEU A 162 11.60 25.30 10.74
C LEU A 162 11.06 26.73 10.57
N GLU A 163 11.79 27.57 9.84
CA GLU A 163 11.38 28.94 9.57
C GLU A 163 10.31 28.96 8.47
N VAL A 164 9.16 29.55 8.79
CA VAL A 164 8.08 29.82 7.83
C VAL A 164 8.26 31.22 7.24
N ARG A 165 8.22 31.32 5.92
CA ARG A 165 8.32 32.59 5.19
C ARG A 165 7.42 32.62 3.96
N ASP A 166 7.04 33.83 3.57
CA ASP A 166 6.33 34.07 2.32
C ASP A 166 7.32 34.36 1.19
N VAL A 167 7.09 33.74 0.05
CA VAL A 167 7.83 33.91 -1.20
C VAL A 167 6.91 34.56 -2.21
N GLU A 168 7.13 35.86 -2.45
CA GLU A 168 6.46 36.59 -3.52
C GLU A 168 7.03 36.17 -4.88
N LEU A 169 6.15 35.85 -5.82
CA LEU A 169 6.52 35.44 -7.17
C LEU A 169 5.53 35.94 -8.22
N THR A 170 5.93 35.80 -9.49
CA THR A 170 5.02 35.94 -10.63
C THR A 170 4.74 34.56 -11.21
N TRP A 171 3.48 34.17 -11.31
CA TRP A 171 3.11 32.85 -11.86
C TRP A 171 3.65 32.70 -13.29
N GLY A 172 4.35 31.62 -13.56
CA GLY A 172 4.90 31.35 -14.89
C GLY A 172 3.87 30.74 -15.84
N THR A 173 4.24 30.66 -17.11
CA THR A 173 3.57 29.80 -18.09
C THR A 173 4.23 28.42 -18.07
N HIS A 174 3.44 27.35 -18.07
CA HIS A 174 4.00 26.00 -18.11
C HIS A 174 4.73 25.74 -19.45
N PRO A 175 5.97 25.19 -19.46
CA PRO A 175 6.73 24.92 -20.68
C PRO A 175 6.00 24.02 -21.69
N ASP A 176 5.28 23.01 -21.20
CA ASP A 176 4.48 22.08 -22.01
C ASP A 176 3.07 22.59 -22.37
N GLY A 177 2.73 23.84 -22.02
CA GLY A 177 1.47 24.47 -22.43
C GLY A 177 0.23 24.06 -21.63
N PHE A 178 0.39 23.51 -20.42
CA PHE A 178 -0.74 23.34 -19.49
C PHE A 178 -1.29 24.69 -19.03
N GLU A 179 -2.61 24.73 -18.82
CA GLU A 179 -3.30 25.89 -18.26
C GLU A 179 -3.01 26.03 -16.76
N GLY A 180 -3.21 27.24 -16.22
CA GLY A 180 -2.92 27.56 -14.82
C GLY A 180 -1.55 28.22 -14.60
N GLY A 181 -1.24 28.50 -13.34
CA GLY A 181 0.05 29.04 -12.91
C GLY A 181 1.12 27.97 -12.83
N PHE A 182 2.33 28.33 -13.26
CA PHE A 182 3.52 27.50 -13.11
C PHE A 182 4.44 28.08 -12.03
N ILE A 183 5.08 27.22 -11.25
CA ILE A 183 6.07 27.61 -10.22
C ILE A 183 7.48 27.08 -10.51
N GLY A 184 7.63 26.02 -11.32
CA GLY A 184 8.95 25.53 -11.72
C GLY A 184 9.67 24.65 -10.71
N ILE A 185 8.96 23.71 -10.10
CA ILE A 185 9.53 22.65 -9.24
C ILE A 185 9.35 21.28 -9.89
N GLY A 186 10.22 20.32 -9.57
CA GLY A 186 10.18 18.95 -10.08
C GLY A 186 10.41 17.91 -9.00
N ASN A 187 9.93 16.68 -9.25
CA ASN A 187 9.93 15.55 -8.32
C ASN A 187 9.36 15.93 -6.96
N VAL A 188 8.07 16.23 -6.94
CA VAL A 188 7.38 16.61 -5.71
C VAL A 188 7.06 15.39 -4.86
N VAL A 189 7.15 15.56 -3.54
CA VAL A 189 6.83 14.56 -2.54
C VAL A 189 5.97 15.22 -1.47
N VAL A 190 4.89 14.55 -1.07
CA VAL A 190 4.06 15.00 0.05
C VAL A 190 4.83 14.80 1.35
N ARG A 191 4.95 15.85 2.17
CA ARG A 191 5.44 15.74 3.55
C ARG A 191 4.30 15.16 4.38
N ALA A 192 4.47 13.93 4.82
CA ALA A 192 3.56 13.26 5.73
C ALA A 192 4.31 12.97 7.04
N GLU A 193 3.71 13.37 8.16
CA GLU A 193 4.20 13.05 9.50
C GLU A 193 3.23 12.08 10.17
N ASP A 194 3.75 11.10 10.93
CA ASP A 194 2.88 10.17 11.64
C ASP A 194 2.10 10.90 12.74
N LEU A 195 0.77 10.75 12.73
CA LEU A 195 -0.07 11.27 13.80
C LEU A 195 -0.10 10.29 14.96
N PRO A 196 0.02 10.76 16.22
CA PRO A 196 -0.09 9.90 17.38
C PRO A 196 -1.51 9.36 17.48
N LEU A 197 -1.64 8.04 17.32
CA LEU A 197 -2.87 7.31 17.61
C LEU A 197 -3.06 7.18 19.13
N PRO A 198 -4.31 7.13 19.63
CA PRO A 198 -4.58 6.88 21.05
C PRO A 198 -4.30 5.42 21.48
N PHE A 199 -3.87 4.58 20.55
CA PHE A 199 -3.53 3.17 20.71
C PHE A 199 -2.33 2.84 19.81
N ASP A 200 -1.57 1.81 20.16
CA ASP A 200 -0.42 1.34 19.39
C ASP A 200 -0.81 0.13 18.56
N VAL A 201 -0.39 0.08 17.30
CA VAL A 201 -0.59 -1.06 16.40
C VAL A 201 0.77 -1.64 16.02
N ASP A 202 0.97 -2.93 16.31
CA ASP A 202 2.12 -3.68 15.84
C ASP A 202 1.68 -4.86 14.96
N ILE A 203 2.45 -5.10 13.89
CA ILE A 203 2.22 -6.21 12.97
C ILE A 203 3.49 -7.06 12.91
N ASP A 204 3.42 -8.31 13.36
CA ASP A 204 4.52 -9.28 13.35
C ASP A 204 4.47 -10.20 12.13
N SER A 205 5.23 -9.85 11.10
CA SER A 205 5.46 -10.72 9.94
C SER A 205 6.53 -11.81 10.17
N GLY A 206 7.19 -11.81 11.33
CA GLY A 206 8.31 -12.66 11.67
C GLY A 206 9.43 -12.57 10.63
N SER A 207 9.88 -13.74 10.15
CA SER A 207 10.91 -13.84 9.10
C SER A 207 10.36 -13.83 7.67
N ILE A 208 9.07 -13.54 7.49
CA ILE A 208 8.41 -13.53 6.18
C ILE A 208 8.64 -12.15 5.55
N GLY A 209 9.20 -12.14 4.34
CA GLY A 209 9.43 -10.93 3.56
C GLY A 209 8.53 -10.86 2.32
N GLY A 210 8.55 -9.70 1.67
CA GLY A 210 7.79 -9.40 0.46
C GLY A 210 6.45 -8.72 0.77
N PRO A 211 6.07 -7.66 0.03
CA PRO A 211 4.96 -6.77 0.40
C PRO A 211 3.56 -7.36 0.19
N SER A 212 3.45 -8.66 -0.14
CA SER A 212 2.20 -9.25 -0.65
C SER A 212 1.13 -9.52 0.40
N ALA A 213 1.41 -9.20 1.67
CA ALA A 213 0.48 -9.37 2.78
C ALA A 213 -0.22 -8.06 3.18
N GLY A 214 0.11 -6.93 2.55
CA GLY A 214 -0.46 -5.62 2.89
C GLY A 214 -1.98 -5.63 2.94
N LEU A 215 -2.65 -6.08 1.87
CA LEU A 215 -4.11 -6.13 1.83
C LEU A 215 -4.70 -7.05 2.92
N ALA A 216 -4.05 -8.19 3.20
CA ALA A 216 -4.50 -9.11 4.23
C ALA A 216 -4.43 -8.47 5.63
N PHE A 217 -3.34 -7.75 5.94
CA PHE A 217 -3.21 -7.02 7.20
C PHE A 217 -4.18 -5.84 7.31
N THR A 218 -4.41 -5.10 6.23
CA THR A 218 -5.43 -4.04 6.19
C THR A 218 -6.81 -4.56 6.58
N LEU A 219 -7.26 -5.64 5.94
CA LEU A 219 -8.56 -6.25 6.27
C LEU A 219 -8.61 -6.79 7.70
N THR A 220 -7.48 -7.30 8.21
CA THR A 220 -7.40 -7.82 9.59
C THR A 220 -7.50 -6.69 10.62
N LEU A 221 -6.87 -5.54 10.36
CA LEU A 221 -7.02 -4.37 11.21
C LEU A 221 -8.48 -3.91 11.25
N ILE A 222 -9.14 -3.85 10.09
CA ILE A 222 -10.55 -3.51 10.00
C ILE A 222 -11.40 -4.50 10.81
N ASP A 223 -11.21 -5.81 10.61
CA ASP A 223 -11.95 -6.88 11.32
C ASP A 223 -11.76 -6.79 12.86
N LEU A 224 -10.53 -6.58 13.34
CA LEU A 224 -10.25 -6.49 14.77
C LEU A 224 -10.75 -5.19 15.41
N MET A 225 -10.96 -4.13 14.63
CA MET A 225 -11.24 -2.80 15.16
C MET A 225 -12.68 -2.33 14.90
N THR A 226 -13.49 -3.15 14.26
CA THR A 226 -14.90 -2.87 13.98
C THR A 226 -15.79 -3.98 14.52
N GLU A 227 -17.00 -3.62 14.93
CA GLU A 227 -17.98 -4.61 15.36
C GLU A 227 -18.56 -5.33 14.14
N GLY A 228 -18.72 -6.64 14.24
CA GLY A 228 -19.27 -7.47 13.16
C GLY A 228 -18.32 -8.61 12.81
N GLU A 229 -18.70 -9.39 11.82
CA GLU A 229 -17.94 -10.54 11.35
C GLU A 229 -17.55 -10.34 9.88
N LEU A 230 -16.35 -9.79 9.65
CA LEU A 230 -15.94 -9.34 8.32
C LEU A 230 -15.81 -10.49 7.32
N THR A 231 -15.61 -11.73 7.78
CA THR A 231 -15.46 -12.90 6.91
C THR A 231 -16.69 -13.80 6.84
N GLY A 232 -17.75 -13.49 7.59
CA GLY A 232 -18.93 -14.35 7.73
C GLY A 232 -18.64 -15.65 8.48
N GLY A 233 -17.62 -15.67 9.36
CA GLY A 233 -17.19 -16.84 10.13
C GLY A 233 -16.41 -17.85 9.28
N ARG A 234 -15.78 -17.39 8.19
CA ARG A 234 -15.10 -18.24 7.21
C ARG A 234 -13.61 -17.98 7.19
N ARG A 235 -12.88 -18.95 6.64
CA ARG A 235 -11.45 -18.77 6.34
C ARG A 235 -11.33 -18.16 4.95
N VAL A 236 -10.86 -16.93 4.83
CA VAL A 236 -10.71 -16.24 3.55
C VAL A 236 -9.24 -15.97 3.29
N ALA A 237 -8.73 -16.47 2.19
CA ALA A 237 -7.35 -16.21 1.80
C ALA A 237 -7.24 -14.88 1.04
N VAL A 238 -6.15 -14.16 1.27
CA VAL A 238 -5.90 -12.85 0.67
C VAL A 238 -4.44 -12.73 0.25
N THR A 239 -4.19 -12.12 -0.91
CA THR A 239 -2.87 -11.63 -1.31
C THR A 239 -3.01 -10.31 -2.04
N GLY A 240 -1.99 -9.46 -1.93
CA GLY A 240 -1.97 -8.16 -2.59
C GLY A 240 -1.10 -7.18 -1.80
N THR A 241 -0.38 -6.32 -2.50
CA THR A 241 0.14 -5.11 -1.85
C THR A 241 -1.02 -4.13 -1.66
N ILE A 242 -0.87 -3.16 -0.77
CA ILE A 242 -1.83 -2.07 -0.58
C ILE A 242 -1.06 -0.76 -0.52
N SER A 243 -1.55 0.28 -1.20
CA SER A 243 -1.05 1.64 -1.01
C SER A 243 -1.75 2.32 0.18
N PRO A 244 -1.19 3.37 0.79
CA PRO A 244 -1.89 4.16 1.82
C PRO A 244 -3.30 4.61 1.40
N GLY A 245 -3.50 5.01 0.13
CA GLY A 245 -4.82 5.37 -0.42
C GLY A 245 -5.72 4.19 -0.82
N GLY A 246 -5.46 2.98 -0.34
CA GLY A 246 -6.33 1.82 -0.55
C GLY A 246 -6.27 1.13 -1.92
N ARG A 247 -5.31 1.43 -2.80
CA ARG A 247 -5.13 0.72 -4.08
C ARG A 247 -4.41 -0.61 -3.91
N VAL A 248 -4.96 -1.67 -4.48
CA VAL A 248 -4.40 -3.03 -4.45
C VAL A 248 -3.41 -3.21 -5.59
N GLY A 249 -2.22 -3.69 -5.28
CA GLY A 249 -1.15 -3.92 -6.25
C GLY A 249 -0.83 -5.39 -6.49
N SER A 250 -0.31 -5.67 -7.69
CA SER A 250 0.08 -7.01 -8.14
C SER A 250 1.14 -7.66 -7.25
N VAL A 251 1.16 -9.00 -7.27
CA VAL A 251 2.08 -9.82 -6.47
C VAL A 251 2.61 -10.99 -7.30
N GLY A 252 3.78 -11.51 -6.93
CA GLY A 252 4.33 -12.71 -7.55
C GLY A 252 3.74 -14.01 -7.00
N GLY A 253 3.75 -15.04 -7.86
CA GLY A 253 3.45 -16.43 -7.49
C GLY A 253 2.00 -16.68 -7.08
N VAL A 254 1.05 -16.05 -7.77
CA VAL A 254 -0.37 -16.18 -7.43
C VAL A 254 -0.89 -17.60 -7.66
N ALA A 255 -0.37 -18.34 -8.65
CA ALA A 255 -0.65 -19.75 -8.85
C ALA A 255 -0.32 -20.59 -7.60
N GLN A 256 0.89 -20.46 -7.06
CA GLN A 256 1.33 -21.16 -5.83
C GLN A 256 0.48 -20.77 -4.63
N LYS A 257 0.10 -19.49 -4.53
CA LYS A 257 -0.73 -18.97 -3.45
C LYS A 257 -2.17 -19.47 -3.52
N ALA A 258 -2.74 -19.59 -4.72
CA ALA A 258 -4.07 -20.16 -4.93
C ALA A 258 -4.11 -21.64 -4.49
N ALA A 259 -3.09 -22.41 -4.85
CA ALA A 259 -2.95 -23.79 -4.39
C ALA A 259 -2.80 -23.89 -2.85
N ALA A 260 -2.02 -22.99 -2.23
CA ALA A 260 -1.85 -22.92 -0.78
C ALA A 260 -3.15 -22.53 -0.05
N ALA A 261 -3.90 -21.57 -0.60
CA ALA A 261 -5.20 -21.12 -0.10
C ALA A 261 -6.23 -22.26 -0.16
N HIS A 262 -6.32 -22.95 -1.30
CA HIS A 262 -7.17 -24.12 -1.45
C HIS A 262 -6.78 -25.23 -0.47
N GLY A 263 -5.48 -25.55 -0.36
CA GLY A 263 -4.97 -26.57 0.57
C GLY A 263 -5.22 -26.23 2.04
N ALA A 264 -5.35 -24.95 2.38
CA ALA A 264 -5.75 -24.50 3.71
C ALA A 264 -7.25 -24.56 3.94
N GLY A 265 -8.07 -24.90 2.94
CA GLY A 265 -9.53 -24.96 3.05
C GLY A 265 -10.19 -23.58 3.14
N ALA A 266 -9.61 -22.57 2.47
CA ALA A 266 -10.24 -21.26 2.38
C ALA A 266 -11.55 -21.33 1.59
N ALA A 267 -12.56 -20.58 2.03
CA ALA A 267 -13.87 -20.47 1.38
C ALA A 267 -13.84 -19.56 0.15
N GLY A 268 -12.81 -18.72 0.02
CA GLY A 268 -12.58 -17.84 -1.11
C GLY A 268 -11.15 -17.28 -1.08
N PHE A 269 -10.68 -16.82 -2.24
CA PHE A 269 -9.36 -16.21 -2.39
C PHE A 269 -9.46 -14.84 -3.07
N ILE A 270 -9.06 -13.80 -2.35
CA ILE A 270 -9.02 -12.41 -2.84
C ILE A 270 -7.60 -12.13 -3.38
N VAL A 271 -7.53 -11.70 -4.63
CA VAL A 271 -6.28 -11.41 -5.35
C VAL A 271 -6.36 -10.05 -6.05
N PRO A 272 -5.22 -9.44 -6.44
CA PRO A 272 -5.24 -8.27 -7.31
C PRO A 272 -6.02 -8.58 -8.59
N ALA A 273 -6.90 -7.67 -9.04
CA ALA A 273 -7.82 -7.92 -10.15
C ALA A 273 -7.12 -8.41 -11.43
N SER A 274 -5.91 -7.92 -11.68
CA SER A 274 -5.05 -8.32 -12.82
C SER A 274 -4.60 -9.79 -12.79
N LEU A 275 -4.74 -10.48 -11.66
CA LEU A 275 -4.23 -11.83 -11.40
C LEU A 275 -5.35 -12.89 -11.23
N VAL A 276 -6.62 -12.51 -11.39
CA VAL A 276 -7.77 -13.40 -11.17
C VAL A 276 -7.72 -14.65 -12.04
N GLU A 277 -7.45 -14.49 -13.35
CA GLU A 277 -7.46 -15.63 -14.27
C GLU A 277 -6.32 -16.62 -13.99
N GLU A 278 -5.13 -16.11 -13.62
CA GLU A 278 -4.01 -16.96 -13.19
C GLU A 278 -4.35 -17.69 -11.89
N ALA A 279 -4.90 -16.99 -10.88
CA ALA A 279 -5.31 -17.59 -9.63
C ALA A 279 -6.38 -18.69 -9.81
N ARG A 280 -7.39 -18.44 -10.66
CA ARG A 280 -8.48 -19.40 -10.96
C ARG A 280 -7.98 -20.71 -11.53
N ALA A 281 -6.94 -20.67 -12.37
CA ALA A 281 -6.36 -21.88 -12.94
C ALA A 281 -5.80 -22.85 -11.88
N HIS A 282 -5.46 -22.34 -10.69
CA HIS A 282 -4.84 -23.10 -9.59
C HIS A 282 -5.70 -23.17 -8.32
N ALA A 283 -6.81 -22.43 -8.25
CA ALA A 283 -7.74 -22.40 -7.11
C ALA A 283 -8.69 -23.62 -7.06
N ARG A 284 -8.74 -24.44 -8.11
CA ARG A 284 -9.65 -25.58 -8.27
C ARG A 284 -11.11 -25.13 -8.18
N ASP A 285 -11.85 -25.58 -7.18
CA ASP A 285 -13.26 -25.24 -6.90
C ASP A 285 -13.41 -24.06 -5.94
N MET A 286 -12.32 -23.55 -5.35
CA MET A 286 -12.35 -22.38 -4.48
C MET A 286 -12.66 -21.10 -5.29
N PRO A 287 -13.67 -20.32 -4.90
CA PRO A 287 -13.96 -19.02 -5.53
C PRO A 287 -12.77 -18.06 -5.48
N VAL A 288 -12.58 -17.30 -6.55
CA VAL A 288 -11.53 -16.28 -6.67
C VAL A 288 -12.15 -14.93 -7.01
N PHE A 289 -11.81 -13.92 -6.22
CA PHE A 289 -12.29 -12.54 -6.32
C PHE A 289 -11.13 -11.60 -6.65
N GLY A 290 -11.39 -10.63 -7.52
CA GLY A 290 -10.42 -9.62 -7.91
C GLY A 290 -10.66 -8.31 -7.18
N ALA A 291 -9.58 -7.68 -6.69
CA ALA A 291 -9.64 -6.36 -6.07
C ALA A 291 -8.67 -5.39 -6.76
N GLU A 292 -9.15 -4.22 -7.17
CA GLU A 292 -8.32 -3.07 -7.58
C GLU A 292 -8.13 -2.10 -6.40
N THR A 293 -9.08 -2.11 -5.47
CA THR A 293 -9.15 -1.26 -4.29
C THR A 293 -9.50 -2.05 -3.03
N LEU A 294 -9.31 -1.42 -1.86
CA LEU A 294 -9.76 -1.96 -0.57
C LEU A 294 -11.27 -2.20 -0.57
N ASP A 295 -12.06 -1.31 -1.17
CA ASP A 295 -13.52 -1.43 -1.24
C ASP A 295 -13.94 -2.67 -2.05
N ASP A 296 -13.22 -3.00 -3.13
CA ASP A 296 -13.47 -4.24 -3.89
C ASP A 296 -13.21 -5.49 -3.02
N ALA A 297 -12.18 -5.44 -2.18
CA ALA A 297 -11.85 -6.54 -1.29
C ALA A 297 -12.91 -6.72 -0.18
N LEU A 298 -13.45 -5.62 0.35
CA LEU A 298 -14.58 -5.63 1.27
C LEU A 298 -15.84 -6.16 0.58
N ALA A 299 -16.14 -5.73 -0.65
CA ALA A 299 -17.26 -6.26 -1.43
C ALA A 299 -17.14 -7.78 -1.66
N ALA A 300 -15.92 -8.30 -1.91
CA ALA A 300 -15.68 -9.73 -2.02
C ALA A 300 -15.95 -10.48 -0.70
N LEU A 301 -15.63 -9.88 0.44
CA LEU A 301 -15.96 -10.43 1.75
C LEU A 301 -17.48 -10.44 2.00
N ALA A 302 -18.20 -9.39 1.58
CA ALA A 302 -19.65 -9.36 1.62
C ALA A 302 -20.29 -10.48 0.78
N GLU A 303 -19.75 -10.74 -0.42
CA GLU A 303 -20.20 -11.87 -1.26
C GLU A 303 -19.99 -13.25 -0.59
N LEU A 304 -18.99 -13.36 0.28
CA LEU A 304 -18.72 -14.56 1.09
C LEU A 304 -19.60 -14.63 2.36
N GLY A 305 -20.42 -13.61 2.61
CA GLY A 305 -21.34 -13.51 3.73
C GLY A 305 -20.81 -12.73 4.92
N GLY A 306 -19.76 -11.92 4.73
CA GLY A 306 -19.24 -11.02 5.74
C GLY A 306 -20.06 -9.74 5.93
N GLU A 307 -19.93 -9.16 7.12
CA GLU A 307 -20.55 -7.89 7.49
C GLU A 307 -19.56 -6.75 7.22
N THR A 308 -19.78 -5.99 6.14
CA THR A 308 -18.82 -4.98 5.65
C THR A 308 -19.42 -3.57 5.51
N GLU A 309 -20.64 -3.38 6.00
CA GLU A 309 -21.33 -2.09 6.03
C GLU A 309 -21.14 -1.44 7.39
N ASP A 310 -21.19 -0.09 7.44
CA ASP A 310 -21.12 0.70 8.68
C ASP A 310 -19.90 0.42 9.57
N LEU A 311 -18.77 0.02 8.96
CA LEU A 311 -17.48 -0.21 9.61
C LEU A 311 -16.96 1.10 10.24
N GLN A 312 -16.99 1.19 11.56
CA GLN A 312 -16.58 2.39 12.30
C GLN A 312 -15.74 2.03 13.53
N LEU A 313 -14.76 2.89 13.84
CA LEU A 313 -14.02 2.80 15.08
C LEU A 313 -14.89 3.24 16.26
N ILE A 314 -15.11 2.32 17.20
CA ILE A 314 -15.79 2.61 18.45
C ILE A 314 -14.73 2.86 19.53
N LEU A 315 -14.28 4.11 19.64
CA LEU A 315 -13.42 4.54 20.74
C LEU A 315 -14.26 4.58 22.03
N ARG A 316 -13.99 3.65 22.96
CA ARG A 316 -14.67 3.57 24.27
C ARG A 316 -13.89 4.28 25.36
#